data_AF-A0AAU9UPL8-F1
#
_entry.id   AF-A0AAU9UPL8-F1
#
_cell.length_a   1.000
_cell.length_b   1.000
_cell.length_c   1.000
_cell.angle_alpha   90.00
_cell.angle_beta   90.00
_cell.angle_gamma   90.00
#
_symmetry.space_group_name_H-M   'P 1'
#
loop_
_entity.id
_entity.type
_entity.pdbx_description
1 polymer ?
#
loop_
_entity_poly.entity_id
_entity_poly.type
_entity_poly.pdbx_seq_one_letter_code
_entity_poly.pdbx_strand_id
1 'polypeptide(L)'
;MASTSKRQEMWNLSDMVSYLLDDEEISAGLTKDDLTSLHNPDLGFLQVLRGALEYQGFNPKAILREMIRRRYTYIAAQKEEIVWDLTNKEGEFRTTPASKASDCISSNGPLVKDIEILIFMFLHRNNHISKIIKKSLPGIASILEHLREKYDINDETRKSGTALGVSDITLPRIAGVMPAVAVKLFHARLVKETVPFLTIPGVKYDDEISHDTDTDVAGASGSKVSNITHAICCPFLPSLHPKAAKGPSHIHGIMLYVAIRLDDIIHRKEKDITCLEDLATYYRAGYDSPVTPGATRLEVMKRVGLIEKTSGEFSAEAKRINRACTKALESLRSEDPFHSTLLNMVRSGAIE
;
A
#
# COMPACT_ATOMS: atom_id res chain seq x y z
N MET A 1 -27.42 -5.21 34.85
CA MET A 1 -26.12 -4.74 35.39
C MET A 1 -25.46 -5.84 36.21
N ALA A 2 -25.17 -6.99 35.60
CA ALA A 2 -24.48 -8.10 36.23
C ALA A 2 -23.65 -8.80 35.15
N SER A 3 -22.48 -9.33 35.52
CA SER A 3 -21.53 -10.09 34.68
C SER A 3 -20.30 -9.34 34.10
N THR A 4 -19.74 -8.37 34.81
CA THR A 4 -18.32 -7.99 34.63
C THR A 4 -17.37 -8.69 35.61
N SER A 5 -17.88 -9.25 36.73
CA SER A 5 -17.03 -9.81 37.80
C SER A 5 -16.41 -11.18 37.47
N LYS A 6 -16.99 -11.98 36.55
CA LYS A 6 -16.47 -13.33 36.26
C LYS A 6 -15.26 -13.40 35.30
N ARG A 7 -14.89 -12.30 34.63
CA ARG A 7 -13.73 -12.30 33.71
C ARG A 7 -12.40 -11.98 34.40
N GLN A 8 -12.42 -11.46 35.63
CA GLN A 8 -11.19 -11.19 36.40
C GLN A 8 -10.63 -12.45 37.09
N GLU A 9 -11.41 -13.51 37.28
CA GLU A 9 -10.98 -14.72 38.00
C GLU A 9 -10.15 -15.72 37.16
N MET A 10 -10.05 -15.52 35.84
CA MET A 10 -9.41 -16.51 34.96
C MET A 10 -7.89 -16.53 35.05
N TRP A 11 -7.30 -15.48 35.63
CA TRP A 11 -5.87 -15.37 35.90
C TRP A 11 -5.72 -15.23 37.40
N ASN A 12 -5.85 -16.34 38.14
CA ASN A 12 -5.54 -16.35 39.57
C ASN A 12 -4.01 -16.25 39.76
N LEU A 13 -3.45 -15.10 39.38
CA LEU A 13 -2.01 -14.81 39.45
C LEU A 13 -1.52 -14.90 40.89
N SER A 14 -2.41 -14.83 41.89
CA SER A 14 -2.08 -15.08 43.29
C SER A 14 -1.60 -16.49 43.58
N ASP A 15 -2.10 -17.54 42.91
CA ASP A 15 -1.60 -18.90 43.13
C ASP A 15 -0.19 -19.05 42.56
N MET A 16 0.05 -18.44 41.39
CA MET A 16 1.37 -18.39 40.76
C MET A 16 2.36 -17.56 41.59
N VAL A 17 1.96 -16.39 42.07
CA VAL A 17 2.81 -15.54 42.91
C VAL A 17 3.10 -16.22 44.24
N SER A 18 2.11 -16.89 44.85
CA SER A 18 2.33 -17.68 46.08
C SER A 18 3.33 -18.80 45.85
N TYR A 19 3.19 -19.55 44.75
CA TYR A 19 4.16 -20.58 44.36
C TYR A 19 5.58 -20.05 44.17
N LEU A 20 5.74 -18.86 43.58
CA LEU A 20 7.06 -18.22 43.42
C LEU A 20 7.63 -17.70 44.74
N LEU A 21 6.77 -17.28 45.67
CA LEU A 21 7.16 -16.77 46.99
C LEU A 21 7.48 -17.87 48.01
N ASP A 22 7.07 -19.12 47.75
CA ASP A 22 7.46 -20.29 48.55
C ASP A 22 8.97 -20.59 48.46
N ASP A 23 9.67 -20.02 47.48
CA ASP A 23 11.11 -20.09 47.33
C ASP A 23 11.80 -18.87 48.00
N GLU A 24 12.72 -19.16 48.93
CA GLU A 24 13.40 -18.14 49.74
C GLU A 24 14.37 -17.27 48.92
N GLU A 25 15.01 -17.84 47.89
CA GLU A 25 15.92 -17.11 47.01
C GLU A 25 15.15 -16.14 46.10
N ILE A 26 14.03 -16.61 45.53
CA ILE A 26 13.16 -15.79 44.68
C ILE A 26 12.51 -14.66 45.48
N SER A 27 11.93 -14.98 46.64
CA SER A 27 11.24 -13.99 47.48
C SER A 27 12.18 -12.90 48.00
N ALA A 28 13.41 -13.25 48.38
CA ALA A 28 14.43 -12.27 48.79
C ALA A 28 14.87 -11.34 47.65
N GLY A 29 14.74 -11.79 46.40
CA GLY A 29 15.11 -11.04 45.20
C GLY A 29 14.04 -10.08 44.66
N LEU A 30 12.79 -10.20 45.11
CA LEU A 30 11.66 -9.41 44.59
C LEU A 30 11.35 -8.21 45.49
N THR A 31 11.16 -7.04 44.88
CA THR A 31 10.67 -5.86 45.60
C THR A 31 9.15 -5.91 45.77
N LYS A 32 8.62 -5.07 46.67
CA LYS A 32 7.16 -4.90 46.82
C LYS A 32 6.49 -4.43 45.52
N ASP A 33 7.19 -3.64 44.72
CA ASP A 33 6.69 -3.14 43.44
C ASP A 33 6.66 -4.24 42.37
N ASP A 34 7.64 -5.15 42.38
CA ASP A 34 7.66 -6.33 41.50
C ASP A 34 6.46 -7.24 41.80
N LEU A 35 6.21 -7.52 43.09
CA LEU A 35 5.06 -8.33 43.51
C LEU A 35 3.72 -7.68 43.13
N THR A 36 3.61 -6.36 43.31
CA THR A 36 2.42 -5.61 42.90
C THR A 36 2.19 -5.70 41.39
N SER A 37 3.27 -5.64 40.59
CA SER A 37 3.23 -5.73 39.13
C SER A 37 2.92 -7.16 38.64
N LEU A 38 3.35 -8.19 39.37
CA LEU A 38 3.01 -9.59 39.06
C LEU A 38 1.53 -9.88 39.27
N HIS A 39 0.89 -9.27 40.27
CA HIS A 39 -0.56 -9.37 40.47
C HIS A 39 -1.36 -8.52 39.48
N ASN A 40 -0.80 -7.38 39.05
CA ASN A 40 -1.47 -6.41 38.20
C ASN A 40 -0.55 -6.04 37.02
N PRO A 41 -0.46 -6.89 35.98
CA PRO A 41 0.36 -6.58 34.83
C PRO A 41 -0.06 -5.24 34.23
N ASP A 42 0.92 -4.38 33.94
CA ASP A 42 0.67 -3.06 33.35
C ASP A 42 0.14 -3.22 31.92
N LEU A 43 -1.20 -3.26 31.80
CA LEU A 43 -1.89 -3.39 30.53
C LEU A 43 -1.61 -2.20 29.60
N GLY A 44 -1.28 -1.03 30.15
CA GLY A 44 -0.89 0.14 29.36
C GLY A 44 0.46 -0.08 28.69
N PHE A 45 1.46 -0.51 29.46
CA PHE A 45 2.76 -0.93 28.92
C PHE A 45 2.61 -2.04 27.89
N LEU A 46 1.83 -3.09 28.17
CA LEU A 46 1.64 -4.21 27.23
C LEU A 46 0.91 -3.78 25.94
N GLN A 47 -0.02 -2.83 26.01
CA GLN A 47 -0.67 -2.25 24.82
C GLN A 47 0.32 -1.43 23.98
N VAL A 48 1.18 -0.63 24.62
CA VAL A 48 2.25 0.12 23.94
C VAL A 48 3.25 -0.84 23.29
N LEU A 49 3.67 -1.88 24.03
CA LEU A 49 4.58 -2.91 23.54
C LEU A 49 3.97 -3.69 22.38
N ARG A 50 2.69 -4.07 22.46
CA ARG A 50 1.96 -4.70 21.35
C ARG A 50 2.05 -3.83 20.10
N GLY A 51 1.75 -2.53 20.20
CA GLY A 51 1.85 -1.61 19.06
C GLY A 51 3.28 -1.47 18.50
N ALA A 52 4.31 -1.60 19.34
CA ALA A 52 5.70 -1.62 18.92
C ALA A 52 6.13 -2.93 18.22
N LEU A 53 5.47 -4.04 18.56
CA LEU A 53 5.72 -5.38 17.99
C LEU A 53 4.84 -5.69 16.76
N GLU A 54 3.83 -4.86 16.47
CA GLU A 54 2.98 -5.03 15.30
C GLU A 54 3.79 -4.97 14.00
N TYR A 55 3.38 -5.78 13.02
CA TYR A 55 3.99 -5.77 11.70
C TYR A 55 3.79 -4.41 11.03
N GLN A 56 4.87 -3.64 10.89
CA GLN A 56 4.81 -2.28 10.31
C GLN A 56 5.00 -2.23 8.80
N GLY A 57 5.08 -3.37 8.11
CA GLY A 57 5.45 -3.42 6.70
C GLY A 57 6.84 -2.81 6.46
N PHE A 58 6.89 -1.55 6.00
CA PHE A 58 8.13 -0.79 5.90
C PHE A 58 7.91 0.65 6.37
N ASN A 59 8.98 1.35 6.76
CA ASN A 59 8.92 2.74 7.19
C ASN A 59 9.13 3.71 6.01
N PRO A 60 8.10 4.45 5.55
CA PRO A 60 8.22 5.33 4.38
C PRO A 60 9.21 6.48 4.60
N LYS A 61 9.33 6.97 5.84
CA LYS A 61 10.31 8.03 6.17
C LYS A 61 11.74 7.49 6.10
N ALA A 62 11.97 6.24 6.51
CA ALA A 62 13.30 5.63 6.41
C ALA A 62 13.73 5.48 4.95
N ILE A 63 12.84 4.96 4.08
CA ILE A 63 13.10 4.84 2.64
C ILE A 63 13.38 6.21 2.00
N LEU A 64 12.55 7.23 2.28
CA LEU A 64 12.76 8.56 1.69
C LEU A 64 14.07 9.21 2.18
N ARG A 65 14.43 9.06 3.46
CA ARG A 65 15.72 9.52 3.99
C ARG A 65 16.89 8.84 3.30
N GLU A 66 16.79 7.52 3.11
CA GLU A 66 17.84 6.77 2.42
C GLU A 66 17.96 7.20 0.96
N MET A 67 16.86 7.39 0.24
CA MET A 67 16.89 7.93 -1.13
C MET A 67 17.54 9.31 -1.20
N ILE A 68 17.22 10.21 -0.26
CA ILE A 68 17.83 11.55 -0.17
C ILE A 68 19.33 11.43 0.06
N ARG A 69 19.75 10.59 1.01
CA ARG A 69 21.17 10.36 1.33
C ARG A 69 21.92 9.85 0.10
N ARG A 70 21.38 8.83 -0.57
CA ARG A 70 21.96 8.23 -1.78
C ARG A 70 22.06 9.23 -2.93
N ARG A 71 21.02 10.05 -3.15
CA ARG A 71 21.06 11.16 -4.12
C ARG A 71 22.21 12.12 -3.85
N TYR A 72 22.41 12.55 -2.61
CA TYR A 72 23.52 13.47 -2.28
C TYR A 72 24.89 12.82 -2.50
N THR A 73 25.08 11.58 -2.05
CA THR A 73 26.32 10.82 -2.29
C THR A 73 26.59 10.70 -3.79
N TYR A 74 25.55 10.37 -4.56
CA TYR A 74 25.64 10.18 -6.00
C TYR A 74 26.01 11.47 -6.73
N ILE A 75 25.32 12.58 -6.44
CA ILE A 75 25.62 13.91 -7.03
C ILE A 75 27.04 14.37 -6.68
N ALA A 76 27.51 14.11 -5.45
CA ALA A 76 28.87 14.46 -5.05
C ALA A 76 29.95 13.63 -5.78
N ALA A 77 29.63 12.38 -6.14
CA ALA A 77 30.54 11.49 -6.87
C ALA A 77 30.51 11.73 -8.39
N GLN A 78 29.38 12.15 -8.94
CA GLN A 78 29.20 12.31 -10.38
C GLN A 78 29.78 13.65 -10.87
N LYS A 79 30.71 13.57 -11.83
CA LYS A 79 31.43 14.75 -12.35
C LYS A 79 30.69 15.49 -13.47
N GLU A 80 29.83 14.79 -14.21
CA GLU A 80 29.11 15.34 -15.36
C GLU A 80 27.61 15.09 -15.26
N GLU A 81 26.83 16.11 -15.60
CA GLU A 81 25.37 15.99 -15.71
C GLU A 81 25.02 15.35 -17.05
N ILE A 82 24.20 14.30 -17.01
CA ILE A 82 23.67 13.63 -18.20
C ILE A 82 22.21 14.03 -18.33
N VAL A 83 21.80 14.45 -19.52
CA VAL A 83 20.44 14.88 -19.81
C VAL A 83 19.86 14.04 -20.95
N TRP A 84 18.64 13.54 -20.75
CA TRP A 84 17.89 12.74 -21.73
C TRP A 84 16.60 13.45 -22.13
N ASP A 85 16.33 13.61 -23.42
CA ASP A 85 15.08 14.15 -23.98
C ASP A 85 14.09 13.01 -24.28
N LEU A 86 12.98 12.96 -23.54
CA LEU A 86 11.93 11.94 -23.68
C LEU A 86 11.20 11.96 -25.03
N THR A 87 11.28 13.06 -25.77
CA THR A 87 10.65 13.21 -27.09
C THR A 87 11.50 12.59 -28.21
N ASN A 88 12.82 12.52 -28.04
CA ASN A 88 13.76 12.06 -29.07
C ASN A 88 13.99 10.54 -29.01
N LYS A 89 12.93 9.74 -29.17
CA LYS A 89 13.02 8.27 -29.06
C LYS A 89 13.97 7.65 -30.10
N GLU A 90 13.99 8.19 -31.32
CA GLU A 90 14.81 7.70 -32.42
C GLU A 90 16.29 8.06 -32.25
N GLY A 91 16.60 9.24 -31.73
CA GLY A 91 17.96 9.66 -31.38
C GLY A 91 18.44 9.16 -30.02
N GLU A 92 17.92 8.02 -29.55
CA GLU A 92 18.25 7.40 -28.26
C GLU A 92 18.13 8.36 -27.07
N PHE A 93 17.13 9.23 -27.10
CA PHE A 93 16.84 10.20 -26.05
C PHE A 93 17.93 11.25 -25.85
N ARG A 94 18.81 11.48 -26.83
CA ARG A 94 19.82 12.56 -26.76
C ARG A 94 19.14 13.92 -26.89
N THR A 95 19.66 14.93 -26.19
CA THR A 95 19.20 16.31 -26.32
C THR A 95 19.48 16.88 -27.71
N THR A 96 18.58 17.72 -28.19
CA THR A 96 18.66 18.48 -29.43
C THR A 96 18.44 19.97 -29.14
N PRO A 97 18.74 20.89 -30.08
CA PRO A 97 18.40 22.30 -29.90
C PRO A 97 16.90 22.58 -29.68
N ALA A 98 16.02 21.66 -30.05
CA ALA A 98 14.57 21.77 -29.88
C ALA A 98 14.06 21.18 -28.55
N SER A 99 14.92 20.53 -27.77
CA SER A 99 14.54 19.87 -26.51
C SER A 99 14.03 20.88 -25.49
N LYS A 100 12.86 20.59 -24.90
CA LYS A 100 12.30 21.39 -23.81
C LYS A 100 12.69 20.81 -22.47
N ALA A 101 12.99 21.69 -21.51
CA ALA A 101 13.36 21.28 -20.15
C ALA A 101 12.28 20.44 -19.45
N SER A 102 10.98 20.68 -19.74
CA SER A 102 9.86 19.89 -19.22
C SER A 102 9.96 18.41 -19.61
N ASP A 103 10.46 18.16 -20.80
CA ASP A 103 10.47 16.84 -21.44
C ASP A 103 11.81 16.11 -21.20
N CYS A 104 12.76 16.78 -20.54
CA CYS A 104 14.08 16.23 -20.26
C CYS A 104 14.17 15.62 -18.84
N ILE A 105 14.90 14.51 -18.71
CA ILE A 105 15.35 13.95 -17.43
C ILE A 105 16.83 14.28 -17.28
N SER A 106 17.26 14.63 -16.07
CA SER A 106 18.67 14.88 -15.76
C SER A 106 19.14 13.92 -14.67
N SER A 107 20.40 13.50 -14.75
CA SER A 107 21.08 12.72 -13.71
C SER A 107 21.05 13.41 -12.34
N ASN A 108 21.10 14.74 -12.35
CA ASN A 108 21.06 15.62 -11.19
C ASN A 108 19.65 16.20 -10.93
N GLY A 109 18.65 15.68 -11.63
CA GLY A 109 17.27 16.13 -11.57
C GLY A 109 16.64 16.07 -10.17
N PRO A 110 15.46 16.68 -10.01
CA PRO A 110 14.72 16.68 -8.74
C PRO A 110 14.33 15.26 -8.31
N LEU A 111 14.46 14.97 -7.01
CA LEU A 111 14.07 13.68 -6.41
C LEU A 111 12.62 13.27 -6.74
N VAL A 112 11.70 14.24 -6.80
CA VAL A 112 10.29 13.96 -7.09
C VAL A 112 10.11 13.37 -8.48
N LYS A 113 10.80 13.89 -9.50
CA LYS A 113 10.72 13.38 -10.87
C LYS A 113 11.26 11.96 -10.97
N ASP A 114 12.37 11.68 -10.27
CA ASP A 114 12.95 10.34 -10.18
C ASP A 114 11.97 9.35 -9.53
N ILE A 115 11.33 9.73 -8.43
CA ILE A 115 10.32 8.90 -7.75
C ILE A 115 9.14 8.64 -8.68
N GLU A 116 8.61 9.66 -9.36
CA GLU A 116 7.48 9.52 -10.30
C GLU A 116 7.79 8.53 -11.42
N ILE A 117 9.01 8.60 -12.01
CA ILE A 117 9.47 7.64 -13.02
C ILE A 117 9.53 6.24 -12.43
N LEU A 118 10.14 6.07 -11.25
CA LEU A 118 10.28 4.75 -10.62
C LEU A 118 8.92 4.13 -10.27
N ILE A 119 7.96 4.93 -9.79
CA ILE A 119 6.58 4.49 -9.55
C ILE A 119 5.90 4.10 -10.85
N PHE A 120 5.99 4.94 -11.89
CA PHE A 120 5.40 4.65 -13.19
C PHE A 120 5.93 3.33 -13.76
N MET A 121 7.24 3.13 -13.71
CA MET A 121 7.90 1.92 -14.19
C MET A 121 7.51 0.69 -13.38
N PHE A 122 7.42 0.81 -12.06
CA PHE A 122 6.93 -0.26 -11.20
C PHE A 122 5.51 -0.69 -11.57
N LEU A 123 4.59 0.27 -11.72
CA LEU A 123 3.19 -0.03 -12.02
C LEU A 123 3.01 -0.60 -13.44
N HIS A 124 3.84 -0.19 -14.39
CA HIS A 124 3.73 -0.66 -15.77
C HIS A 124 4.47 -2.00 -16.02
N ARG A 125 5.57 -2.26 -15.31
CA ARG A 125 6.53 -3.35 -15.62
C ARG A 125 6.93 -4.22 -14.43
N ASN A 126 6.33 -4.02 -13.26
CA ASN A 126 6.54 -4.77 -12.01
C ASN A 126 7.88 -4.47 -11.29
N ASN A 127 8.25 -5.26 -10.28
CA ASN A 127 9.30 -4.97 -9.29
C ASN A 127 10.76 -5.18 -9.74
N HIS A 128 11.03 -5.94 -10.80
CA HIS A 128 12.40 -6.34 -11.16
C HIS A 128 13.08 -5.35 -12.12
N ILE A 129 13.69 -4.28 -11.58
CA ILE A 129 14.30 -3.21 -12.40
C ILE A 129 15.36 -3.74 -13.39
N SER A 130 16.16 -4.74 -13.04
CA SER A 130 17.13 -5.35 -13.96
C SER A 130 16.47 -6.00 -15.17
N LYS A 131 15.32 -6.66 -14.98
CA LYS A 131 14.56 -7.26 -16.09
C LYS A 131 13.92 -6.19 -16.97
N ILE A 132 13.56 -5.06 -16.37
CA ILE A 132 13.00 -3.90 -17.08
C ILE A 132 14.08 -3.27 -17.97
N ILE A 133 15.26 -2.98 -17.41
CA ILE A 133 16.43 -2.43 -18.13
C ILE A 133 16.74 -3.28 -19.37
N LYS A 134 16.88 -4.61 -19.19
CA LYS A 134 17.18 -5.56 -20.28
C LYS A 134 16.14 -5.60 -21.42
N LYS A 135 14.92 -5.12 -21.18
CA LYS A 135 13.80 -5.16 -22.13
C LYS A 135 13.27 -3.76 -22.46
N SER A 136 14.14 -2.76 -22.38
CA SER A 136 13.85 -1.35 -22.67
C SER A 136 14.67 -0.88 -23.87
N LEU A 137 14.25 0.23 -24.47
CA LEU A 137 15.06 0.93 -25.48
C LEU A 137 16.38 1.41 -24.84
N PRO A 138 17.50 1.50 -25.59
CA PRO A 138 18.81 1.85 -25.03
C PRO A 138 18.82 3.11 -24.16
N GLY A 139 18.19 4.21 -24.58
CA GLY A 139 18.16 5.43 -23.75
C GLY A 139 17.30 5.27 -22.48
N ILE A 140 16.20 4.51 -22.51
CA ILE A 140 15.42 4.18 -21.31
C ILE A 140 16.22 3.26 -20.38
N ALA A 141 16.94 2.28 -20.94
CA ALA A 141 17.83 1.41 -20.17
C ALA A 141 18.90 2.25 -19.45
N SER A 142 19.53 3.20 -20.15
CA SER A 142 20.50 4.14 -19.58
C SER A 142 19.91 4.98 -18.43
N ILE A 143 18.71 5.55 -18.59
CA ILE A 143 18.02 6.28 -17.51
C ILE A 143 17.76 5.36 -16.30
N LEU A 144 17.32 4.13 -16.52
CA LEU A 144 16.99 3.20 -15.44
C LEU A 144 18.23 2.64 -14.74
N GLU A 145 19.32 2.39 -15.46
CA GLU A 145 20.62 2.04 -14.89
C GLU A 145 21.11 3.15 -13.97
N HIS A 146 21.01 4.39 -14.44
CA HIS A 146 21.35 5.58 -13.67
C HIS A 146 20.51 5.68 -12.38
N LEU A 147 19.18 5.55 -12.48
CA LEU A 147 18.30 5.61 -11.31
C LEU A 147 18.54 4.44 -10.35
N ARG A 148 18.82 3.24 -10.87
CA ARG A 148 19.14 2.06 -10.06
C ARG A 148 20.41 2.28 -9.25
N GLU A 149 21.47 2.78 -9.88
CA GLU A 149 22.74 3.09 -9.21
C GLU A 149 22.58 4.23 -8.21
N LYS A 150 21.94 5.33 -8.63
CA LYS A 150 21.72 6.54 -7.81
C LYS A 150 20.98 6.25 -6.50
N TYR A 151 20.07 5.29 -6.49
CA TYR A 151 19.26 4.95 -5.32
C TYR A 151 19.55 3.57 -4.74
N ASP A 152 20.54 2.84 -5.26
CA ASP A 152 20.89 1.48 -4.83
C ASP A 152 19.65 0.56 -4.78
N ILE A 153 18.88 0.55 -5.88
CA ILE A 153 17.58 -0.13 -5.92
C ILE A 153 17.81 -1.65 -5.95
N ASN A 154 17.35 -2.30 -4.88
CA ASN A 154 17.37 -3.73 -4.70
C ASN A 154 16.19 -4.39 -5.44
N ASP A 155 16.51 -5.32 -6.34
CA ASP A 155 15.54 -6.05 -7.15
C ASP A 155 15.72 -7.58 -7.10
N GLU A 156 16.47 -8.05 -6.09
CA GLU A 156 16.68 -9.46 -5.85
C GLU A 156 15.35 -10.17 -5.57
N THR A 157 15.13 -11.29 -6.27
CA THR A 157 13.99 -12.16 -6.00
C THR A 157 14.17 -12.83 -4.65
N ARG A 158 13.16 -12.71 -3.80
CA ARG A 158 13.10 -13.36 -2.49
C ARG A 158 11.84 -14.20 -2.39
N LYS A 159 11.85 -15.19 -1.50
CA LYS A 159 10.62 -15.92 -1.16
C LYS A 159 9.62 -14.98 -0.49
N SER A 160 8.33 -15.22 -0.71
CA SER A 160 7.26 -14.55 0.01
C SER A 160 7.49 -14.62 1.52
N GLY A 161 7.23 -13.53 2.25
CA GLY A 161 7.48 -13.41 3.69
C GLY A 161 8.94 -13.12 4.09
N THR A 162 9.90 -13.10 3.17
CA THR A 162 11.29 -12.73 3.51
C THR A 162 11.36 -11.26 3.93
N ALA A 163 11.80 -11.01 5.16
CA ALA A 163 12.00 -9.66 5.67
C ALA A 163 13.09 -8.91 4.87
N LEU A 164 12.75 -7.68 4.47
CA LEU A 164 13.69 -6.74 3.85
C LEU A 164 14.22 -5.79 4.93
N GLY A 165 15.49 -5.41 4.83
CA GLY A 165 16.12 -4.45 5.73
C GLY A 165 15.38 -3.12 5.73
N VAL A 166 15.42 -2.38 6.85
CA VAL A 166 14.64 -1.13 7.02
C VAL A 166 15.00 -0.08 5.96
N SER A 167 16.24 -0.11 5.47
CA SER A 167 16.77 0.81 4.46
C SER A 167 16.80 0.25 3.04
N ASP A 168 16.31 -0.97 2.81
CA ASP A 168 16.33 -1.56 1.46
C ASP A 168 15.33 -0.82 0.55
N ILE A 169 15.87 -0.14 -0.46
CA ILE A 169 15.08 0.58 -1.46
C ILE A 169 14.64 -0.41 -2.53
N THR A 170 13.34 -0.57 -2.71
CA THR A 170 12.75 -1.40 -3.76
C THR A 170 11.65 -0.61 -4.48
N LEU A 171 11.36 -0.96 -5.74
CA LEU A 171 10.30 -0.32 -6.52
C LEU A 171 8.92 -0.31 -5.81
N PRO A 172 8.44 -1.42 -5.20
CA PRO A 172 7.20 -1.41 -4.42
C PRO A 172 7.23 -0.46 -3.22
N ARG A 173 8.36 -0.39 -2.50
CA ARG A 173 8.52 0.50 -1.35
C ARG A 173 8.51 1.97 -1.77
N ILE A 174 9.15 2.31 -2.89
CA ILE A 174 9.09 3.67 -3.47
C ILE A 174 7.64 4.06 -3.77
N ALA A 175 6.86 3.17 -4.40
CA ALA A 175 5.43 3.43 -4.64
C ALA A 175 4.61 3.55 -3.35
N GLY A 176 4.96 2.79 -2.31
CA GLY A 176 4.35 2.91 -0.99
C GLY A 176 4.70 4.21 -0.24
N VAL A 177 5.77 4.92 -0.61
CA VAL A 177 6.10 6.25 -0.07
C VAL A 177 5.15 7.33 -0.63
N MET A 178 4.65 7.15 -1.86
CA MET A 178 3.73 8.10 -2.51
C MET A 178 2.50 7.39 -3.11
N PRO A 179 1.65 6.76 -2.28
CA PRO A 179 0.49 6.01 -2.77
C PRO A 179 -0.50 6.86 -3.57
N ALA A 180 -0.60 8.16 -3.27
CA ALA A 180 -1.43 9.10 -4.02
C ALA A 180 -1.00 9.25 -5.49
N VAL A 181 0.31 9.22 -5.77
CA VAL A 181 0.83 9.26 -7.14
C VAL A 181 0.44 7.98 -7.87
N ALA A 182 0.61 6.81 -7.24
CA ALA A 182 0.20 5.54 -7.82
C ALA A 182 -1.31 5.53 -8.16
N VAL A 183 -2.16 5.95 -7.22
CA VAL A 183 -3.61 6.03 -7.44
C VAL A 183 -3.97 7.04 -8.54
N LYS A 184 -3.30 8.20 -8.61
CA LYS A 184 -3.49 9.18 -9.69
C LYS A 184 -3.16 8.59 -11.05
N LEU A 185 -2.07 7.81 -11.18
CA LEU A 185 -1.67 7.18 -12.44
C LEU A 185 -2.70 6.17 -12.94
N PHE A 186 -3.30 5.39 -12.03
CA PHE A 186 -4.42 4.50 -12.37
C PHE A 186 -5.67 5.27 -12.78
N HIS A 187 -6.04 6.30 -12.01
CA HIS A 187 -7.18 7.16 -12.32
C HIS A 187 -7.06 7.78 -13.73
N ALA A 188 -5.87 8.27 -14.08
CA ALA A 188 -5.56 8.85 -15.39
C ALA A 188 -5.31 7.81 -16.50
N ARG A 189 -5.45 6.50 -16.21
CA ARG A 189 -5.20 5.39 -17.15
C ARG A 189 -3.81 5.40 -17.79
N LEU A 190 -2.80 5.91 -17.07
CA LEU A 190 -1.42 6.02 -17.55
C LEU A 190 -0.62 4.72 -17.35
N VAL A 191 -1.11 3.82 -16.50
CA VAL A 191 -0.43 2.56 -16.16
C VAL A 191 -1.27 1.35 -16.54
N LYS A 192 -0.60 0.21 -16.73
CA LYS A 192 -1.25 -1.04 -17.05
C LYS A 192 -1.97 -1.59 -15.82
N GLU A 193 -3.23 -1.94 -16.01
CA GLU A 193 -4.00 -2.66 -15.00
C GLU A 193 -3.65 -4.14 -15.03
N THR A 194 -3.01 -4.63 -13.97
CA THR A 194 -2.71 -6.07 -13.87
C THR A 194 -3.98 -6.87 -13.60
N VAL A 195 -4.88 -6.34 -12.76
CA VAL A 195 -6.27 -6.78 -12.66
C VAL A 195 -7.07 -5.86 -13.59
N PRO A 196 -7.52 -6.32 -14.77
CA PRO A 196 -8.21 -5.44 -15.72
C PRO A 196 -9.50 -4.91 -15.11
N PHE A 197 -9.76 -3.62 -15.27
CA PHE A 197 -10.93 -2.94 -14.69
C PHE A 197 -12.26 -3.66 -14.96
N LEU A 198 -12.44 -4.18 -16.17
CA LEU A 198 -13.66 -4.89 -16.59
C LEU A 198 -13.85 -6.27 -15.94
N THR A 199 -12.82 -6.79 -15.29
CA THR A 199 -12.91 -8.04 -14.53
C THR A 199 -13.38 -7.81 -13.09
N ILE A 200 -13.49 -6.55 -12.65
CA ILE A 200 -13.92 -6.21 -11.29
C ILE A 200 -15.45 -6.40 -11.19
N PRO A 201 -15.94 -7.24 -10.26
CA PRO A 201 -17.36 -7.50 -10.11
C PRO A 201 -18.17 -6.23 -9.92
N GLY A 202 -19.24 -6.11 -10.71
CA GLY A 202 -20.13 -4.95 -10.69
C GLY A 202 -19.70 -3.81 -11.60
N VAL A 203 -18.47 -3.76 -12.11
CA VAL A 203 -18.11 -2.81 -13.19
C VAL A 203 -18.88 -3.19 -14.46
N LYS A 204 -19.44 -2.20 -15.14
CA LYS A 204 -20.12 -2.34 -16.43
C LYS A 204 -19.49 -1.36 -17.42
N TYR A 205 -19.31 -1.79 -18.67
CA TYR A 205 -18.99 -0.86 -19.76
C TYR A 205 -20.29 -0.16 -20.14
N ASP A 206 -20.31 1.17 -20.07
CA ASP A 206 -21.18 1.96 -20.94
C ASP A 206 -20.28 2.40 -22.10
N ASP A 207 -20.73 2.21 -23.34
CA ASP A 207 -19.95 2.48 -24.56
C ASP A 207 -19.58 3.98 -24.74
N GLU A 208 -20.00 4.86 -23.83
CA GLU A 208 -19.83 6.31 -23.88
C GLU A 208 -18.98 6.87 -22.71
N ILE A 209 -17.82 6.29 -22.42
CA ILE A 209 -16.91 6.88 -21.44
C ILE A 209 -16.20 8.08 -22.07
N SER A 210 -16.63 9.28 -21.68
CA SER A 210 -15.89 10.52 -21.88
C SER A 210 -14.45 10.35 -21.36
N HIS A 211 -13.48 10.57 -22.24
CA HIS A 211 -12.05 10.55 -21.94
C HIS A 211 -11.56 11.85 -21.28
N ASP A 212 -12.46 12.69 -20.73
CA ASP A 212 -12.03 13.89 -20.03
C ASP A 212 -11.20 13.52 -18.79
N THR A 213 -9.89 13.63 -18.94
CA THR A 213 -8.93 13.62 -17.84
C THR A 213 -9.05 14.87 -16.95
N ASP A 214 -9.86 15.84 -17.38
CA ASP A 214 -10.23 17.05 -16.65
C ASP A 214 -11.57 16.87 -15.91
N THR A 215 -11.67 15.86 -15.04
CA THR A 215 -12.82 15.76 -14.13
C THR A 215 -12.72 16.73 -12.96
N ASP A 216 -12.65 18.03 -13.23
CA ASP A 216 -13.12 19.04 -12.26
C ASP A 216 -14.65 18.93 -12.05
N VAL A 217 -15.34 18.29 -13.00
CA VAL A 217 -16.81 18.20 -13.03
C VAL A 217 -17.37 16.87 -12.50
N ALA A 218 -16.77 16.31 -11.44
CA ALA A 218 -17.52 15.41 -10.57
C ALA A 218 -18.55 16.25 -9.79
N GLY A 219 -19.74 16.48 -10.37
CA GLY A 219 -20.82 17.24 -9.73
C GLY A 219 -21.90 17.87 -10.64
N ALA A 220 -21.75 17.89 -11.97
CA ALA A 220 -22.82 18.38 -12.84
C ALA A 220 -23.84 17.27 -13.12
N SER A 221 -24.99 17.39 -12.45
CA SER A 221 -26.15 16.52 -12.55
C SER A 221 -26.59 16.29 -14.00
N GLY A 222 -26.54 15.03 -14.48
CA GLY A 222 -27.23 14.66 -15.73
C GLY A 222 -26.76 13.40 -16.43
N SER A 223 -25.48 13.03 -16.31
CA SER A 223 -24.98 11.83 -16.99
C SER A 223 -25.28 10.56 -16.19
N LYS A 224 -25.98 9.61 -16.82
CA LYS A 224 -26.26 8.26 -16.29
C LYS A 224 -25.07 7.29 -16.42
N VAL A 225 -23.96 7.74 -16.99
CA VAL A 225 -22.77 6.90 -17.24
C VAL A 225 -22.09 6.55 -15.92
N SER A 226 -21.77 5.26 -15.74
CA SER A 226 -20.95 4.80 -14.61
C SER A 226 -19.57 5.44 -14.64
N ASN A 227 -19.37 6.50 -13.84
CA ASN A 227 -18.09 7.21 -13.71
C ASN A 227 -17.19 6.59 -12.65
N ILE A 228 -17.20 5.27 -12.47
CA ILE A 228 -16.30 4.64 -11.49
C ILE A 228 -14.86 4.73 -12.00
N THR A 229 -14.00 5.23 -11.14
CA THR A 229 -12.58 5.45 -11.44
C THR A 229 -11.79 4.16 -11.61
N HIS A 230 -10.81 4.18 -12.50
CA HIS A 230 -9.79 3.13 -12.66
C HIS A 230 -8.84 3.03 -11.46
N ALA A 231 -8.88 4.01 -10.54
CA ALA A 231 -8.14 3.96 -9.28
C ALA A 231 -8.45 2.71 -8.44
N ILE A 232 -9.64 2.10 -8.59
CA ILE A 232 -9.99 0.85 -7.88
C ILE A 232 -9.05 -0.31 -8.20
N CYS A 233 -8.38 -0.29 -9.36
CA CYS A 233 -7.41 -1.30 -9.78
C CYS A 233 -6.04 -1.14 -9.09
N CYS A 234 -5.83 -0.05 -8.33
CA CYS A 234 -4.54 0.27 -7.74
C CYS A 234 -4.32 -0.49 -6.41
N PRO A 235 -3.24 -1.28 -6.26
CA PRO A 235 -2.95 -2.00 -5.02
C PRO A 235 -2.58 -1.09 -3.84
N PHE A 236 -2.27 0.19 -4.08
CA PHE A 236 -1.97 1.18 -3.02
C PHE A 236 -3.19 1.95 -2.54
N LEU A 237 -4.37 1.66 -3.09
CA LEU A 237 -5.62 2.30 -2.66
C LEU A 237 -5.92 2.14 -1.15
N PRO A 238 -5.59 1.01 -0.47
CA PRO A 238 -5.78 0.88 0.97
C PRO A 238 -5.11 2.00 1.79
N SER A 239 -3.91 2.43 1.38
CA SER A 239 -3.17 3.52 2.05
C SER A 239 -3.85 4.88 1.96
N LEU A 240 -4.82 5.03 1.06
CA LEU A 240 -5.61 6.25 0.87
C LEU A 240 -7.03 6.12 1.42
N HIS A 241 -7.42 4.96 1.97
CA HIS A 241 -8.75 4.75 2.51
C HIS A 241 -8.94 5.49 3.84
N PRO A 242 -9.99 6.32 4.03
CA PRO A 242 -10.23 7.00 5.30
C PRO A 242 -10.43 6.02 6.45
N LYS A 243 -9.87 6.33 7.63
CA LYS A 243 -9.90 5.43 8.80
C LYS A 243 -11.18 5.50 9.65
N ALA A 244 -12.12 6.41 9.34
CA ALA A 244 -12.97 7.03 10.37
C ALA A 244 -14.45 6.60 10.43
N ALA A 245 -14.91 5.54 9.77
CA ALA A 245 -16.35 5.22 9.76
C ALA A 245 -16.66 3.72 9.90
N LYS A 246 -16.39 3.11 11.07
CA LYS A 246 -16.76 1.71 11.37
C LYS A 246 -18.18 1.40 10.87
N GLY A 247 -18.34 0.37 10.04
CA GLY A 247 -19.65 -0.11 9.57
C GLY A 247 -19.68 -0.52 8.09
N PRO A 248 -20.87 -0.86 7.56
CA PRO A 248 -21.04 -1.41 6.21
C PRO A 248 -20.80 -0.40 5.07
N SER A 249 -20.47 0.86 5.40
CA SER A 249 -20.23 1.93 4.42
C SER A 249 -18.84 1.87 3.77
N HIS A 250 -17.93 1.01 4.23
CA HIS A 250 -16.58 0.90 3.67
C HIS A 250 -16.52 0.17 2.31
N ILE A 251 -15.39 0.34 1.61
CA ILE A 251 -15.14 -0.30 0.31
C ILE A 251 -14.02 -1.37 0.35
N HIS A 252 -13.83 -2.00 1.51
CA HIS A 252 -12.80 -3.03 1.72
C HIS A 252 -12.93 -4.22 0.77
N GLY A 253 -14.15 -4.60 0.39
CA GLY A 253 -14.40 -5.70 -0.54
C GLY A 253 -13.77 -5.45 -1.91
N ILE A 254 -13.82 -4.22 -2.43
CA ILE A 254 -13.17 -3.85 -3.69
C ILE A 254 -11.65 -4.04 -3.59
N MET A 255 -11.04 -3.45 -2.56
CA MET A 255 -9.59 -3.44 -2.41
C MET A 255 -9.01 -4.83 -2.15
N LEU A 256 -9.65 -5.63 -1.29
CA LEU A 256 -9.24 -7.00 -1.01
C LEU A 256 -9.45 -7.92 -2.22
N TYR A 257 -10.55 -7.75 -2.97
CA TYR A 257 -10.75 -8.47 -4.23
C TYR A 257 -9.60 -8.19 -5.21
N VAL A 258 -9.26 -6.91 -5.42
CA VAL A 258 -8.16 -6.53 -6.31
C VAL A 258 -6.81 -7.06 -5.81
N ALA A 259 -6.54 -7.01 -4.50
CA ALA A 259 -5.31 -7.55 -3.93
C ALA A 259 -5.17 -9.07 -4.17
N ILE A 260 -6.23 -9.85 -3.90
CA ILE A 260 -6.24 -11.31 -4.11
C ILE A 260 -6.06 -11.64 -5.60
N ARG A 261 -6.79 -10.94 -6.48
CA ARG A 261 -6.69 -11.17 -7.93
C ARG A 261 -5.33 -10.77 -8.50
N LEU A 262 -4.73 -9.72 -7.96
CA LEU A 262 -3.38 -9.31 -8.32
C LEU A 262 -2.38 -10.41 -7.95
N ASP A 263 -2.47 -10.92 -6.72
CA ASP A 263 -1.65 -12.01 -6.22
C ASP A 263 -1.81 -13.30 -7.05
N ASP A 264 -3.06 -13.70 -7.36
CA ASP A 264 -3.38 -14.83 -8.24
C ASP A 264 -2.70 -14.69 -9.61
N ILE A 265 -2.69 -13.49 -10.20
CA ILE A 265 -2.13 -13.23 -11.52
C ILE A 265 -0.60 -13.27 -11.49
N ILE A 266 0.01 -12.66 -10.47
CA ILE A 266 1.47 -12.58 -10.34
C ILE A 266 2.04 -13.97 -10.05
N HIS A 267 1.45 -14.72 -9.12
CA HIS A 267 1.97 -16.02 -8.65
C HIS A 267 1.40 -17.23 -9.40
N ARG A 268 0.53 -17.01 -10.40
CA ARG A 268 -0.12 -18.08 -11.19
C ARG A 268 0.82 -19.17 -11.69
N LYS A 269 2.02 -18.78 -12.14
CA LYS A 269 2.98 -19.69 -12.78
C LYS A 269 3.72 -20.55 -11.78
N GLU A 270 4.03 -19.99 -10.61
CA GLU A 270 4.85 -20.62 -9.58
C GLU A 270 3.99 -21.49 -8.65
N LYS A 271 2.65 -21.32 -8.68
CA LYS A 271 1.69 -21.94 -7.76
C LYS A 271 2.00 -21.62 -6.29
N ASP A 272 2.76 -20.56 -6.05
CA ASP A 272 3.14 -20.05 -4.74
C ASP A 272 2.26 -18.84 -4.41
N ILE A 273 0.95 -19.12 -4.32
CA ILE A 273 -0.04 -18.10 -4.05
C ILE A 273 0.07 -17.70 -2.56
N THR A 274 0.09 -16.40 -2.28
CA THR A 274 0.17 -15.89 -0.90
C THR A 274 -1.11 -16.29 -0.15
N CYS A 275 -0.99 -16.84 1.06
CA CYS A 275 -2.18 -17.18 1.87
C CYS A 275 -3.00 -15.91 2.21
N LEU A 276 -4.30 -16.08 2.48
CA LEU A 276 -5.18 -14.94 2.75
C LEU A 276 -4.80 -14.18 4.04
N GLU A 277 -4.21 -14.86 5.01
CA GLU A 277 -3.71 -14.24 6.25
C GLU A 277 -2.59 -13.23 5.98
N ASP A 278 -1.59 -13.61 5.19
CA ASP A 278 -0.49 -12.73 4.80
C ASP A 278 -0.99 -11.56 3.93
N LEU A 279 -1.90 -11.82 2.99
CA LEU A 279 -2.51 -10.75 2.18
C LEU A 279 -3.30 -9.77 3.05
N ALA A 280 -4.05 -10.26 4.04
CA ALA A 280 -4.76 -9.41 4.99
C ALA A 280 -3.80 -8.58 5.85
N THR A 281 -2.65 -9.15 6.22
CA THR A 281 -1.56 -8.47 6.93
C THR A 281 -0.98 -7.33 6.10
N TYR A 282 -0.66 -7.58 4.82
CA TYR A 282 -0.16 -6.53 3.92
C TYR A 282 -1.19 -5.45 3.65
N TYR A 283 -2.45 -5.84 3.45
CA TYR A 283 -3.55 -4.92 3.28
C TYR A 283 -3.72 -4.01 4.50
N ARG A 284 -3.66 -4.57 5.72
CA ARG A 284 -3.71 -3.82 6.97
C ARG A 284 -2.52 -2.87 7.11
N ALA A 285 -1.30 -3.33 6.84
CA ALA A 285 -0.13 -2.47 6.88
C ALA A 285 -0.26 -1.26 5.93
N GLY A 286 -0.82 -1.47 4.73
CA GLY A 286 -1.17 -0.39 3.81
C GLY A 286 -2.23 0.54 4.38
N TYR A 287 -3.37 -0.01 4.80
CA TYR A 287 -4.47 0.73 5.42
C TYR A 287 -4.03 1.57 6.61
N ASP A 288 -3.20 1.00 7.47
CA ASP A 288 -2.74 1.67 8.69
C ASP A 288 -1.55 2.59 8.49
N SER A 289 -0.92 2.55 7.32
CA SER A 289 0.27 3.33 6.99
C SER A 289 0.12 4.82 7.35
N PRO A 290 1.08 5.39 8.09
CA PRO A 290 1.04 6.80 8.47
C PRO A 290 1.43 7.74 7.32
N VAL A 291 1.76 7.20 6.13
CA VAL A 291 2.30 7.97 5.00
C VAL A 291 1.35 9.04 4.48
N THR A 292 0.03 8.82 4.58
CA THR A 292 -0.98 9.76 4.12
C THR A 292 -1.91 10.16 5.27
N PRO A 293 -1.88 11.43 5.70
CA PRO A 293 -2.78 11.94 6.73
C PRO A 293 -4.26 11.78 6.37
N GLY A 294 -5.13 11.65 7.38
CA GLY A 294 -6.56 11.39 7.16
C GLY A 294 -7.28 12.40 6.27
N ALA A 295 -6.94 13.69 6.39
CA ALA A 295 -7.51 14.73 5.53
C ALA A 295 -7.14 14.53 4.04
N THR A 296 -5.86 14.24 3.77
CA THR A 296 -5.37 13.96 2.41
C THR A 296 -5.98 12.68 1.83
N ARG A 297 -6.17 11.64 2.65
CA ARG A 297 -6.88 10.41 2.25
C ARG A 297 -8.28 10.72 1.71
N LEU A 298 -9.05 11.50 2.49
CA LEU A 298 -10.40 11.92 2.11
C LEU A 298 -10.40 12.76 0.83
N GLU A 299 -9.47 13.72 0.71
CA GLU A 299 -9.36 14.58 -0.46
C GLU A 299 -9.06 13.78 -1.75
N VAL A 300 -8.10 12.86 -1.70
CA VAL A 300 -7.77 12.04 -2.87
C VAL A 300 -8.93 11.13 -3.26
N MET A 301 -9.62 10.52 -2.29
CA MET A 301 -10.80 9.69 -2.52
C MET A 301 -11.98 10.47 -3.12
N LYS A 302 -12.13 11.74 -2.76
CA LYS A 302 -13.09 12.66 -3.40
C LYS A 302 -12.69 12.99 -4.84
N ARG A 303 -11.41 13.28 -5.08
CA ARG A 303 -10.89 13.61 -6.42
C ARG A 303 -11.05 12.45 -7.40
N VAL A 304 -10.81 11.23 -6.95
CA VAL A 304 -11.00 10.03 -7.78
C VAL A 304 -12.45 9.54 -7.82
N GLY A 305 -13.42 10.24 -7.22
CA GLY A 305 -14.84 9.91 -7.34
C GLY A 305 -15.31 8.69 -6.53
N LEU A 306 -14.49 8.19 -5.60
CA LEU A 306 -14.91 7.11 -4.69
C LEU A 306 -15.72 7.63 -3.51
N ILE A 307 -15.49 8.88 -3.12
CA ILE A 307 -16.23 9.60 -2.08
C ILE A 307 -16.92 10.80 -2.70
N GLU A 308 -18.18 11.03 -2.33
CA GLU A 308 -18.93 12.20 -2.75
C GLU A 308 -18.36 13.48 -2.13
N LYS A 309 -18.24 14.53 -2.96
CA LYS A 309 -17.65 15.81 -2.53
C LYS A 309 -18.42 16.44 -1.36
N THR A 310 -19.75 16.37 -1.39
CA THR A 310 -20.68 17.02 -0.47
C THR A 310 -20.85 16.26 0.85
N SER A 311 -21.21 14.98 0.79
CA SER A 311 -21.54 14.16 1.97
C SER A 311 -20.30 13.65 2.70
N GLY A 312 -19.17 13.48 1.99
CA GLY A 312 -18.02 12.76 2.53
C GLY A 312 -18.23 11.24 2.65
N GLU A 313 -19.37 10.74 2.15
CA GLU A 313 -19.70 9.32 2.08
C GLU A 313 -19.16 8.68 0.82
N PHE A 314 -18.91 7.37 0.86
CA PHE A 314 -18.61 6.63 -0.38
C PHE A 314 -19.79 6.72 -1.36
N SER A 315 -19.47 6.91 -2.64
CA SER A 315 -20.46 7.07 -3.71
C SER A 315 -21.35 5.84 -3.83
N ALA A 316 -22.59 6.03 -4.28
CA ALA A 316 -23.54 4.93 -4.52
C ALA A 316 -22.94 3.84 -5.42
N GLU A 317 -22.14 4.25 -6.42
CA GLU A 317 -21.48 3.35 -7.34
C GLU A 317 -20.34 2.56 -6.68
N ALA A 318 -19.49 3.21 -5.88
CA ALA A 318 -18.47 2.51 -5.09
C ALA A 318 -19.10 1.51 -4.11
N LYS A 319 -20.20 1.88 -3.43
CA LYS A 319 -20.97 0.97 -2.56
C LYS A 319 -21.55 -0.22 -3.32
N ARG A 320 -22.04 -0.01 -4.55
CA ARG A 320 -22.58 -1.07 -5.42
C ARG A 320 -21.51 -2.07 -5.85
N ILE A 321 -20.37 -1.58 -6.35
CA ILE A 321 -19.24 -2.42 -6.76
C ILE A 321 -18.66 -3.17 -5.57
N ASN A 322 -18.57 -2.50 -4.40
CA ASN A 322 -18.14 -3.16 -3.18
C ASN A 322 -19.01 -4.37 -2.83
N ARG A 323 -20.35 -4.23 -2.88
CA ARG A 323 -21.26 -5.36 -2.65
C ARG A 323 -21.05 -6.51 -3.64
N ALA A 324 -20.81 -6.21 -4.91
CA ALA A 324 -20.52 -7.21 -5.92
C ALA A 324 -19.18 -7.92 -5.68
N CYS A 325 -18.15 -7.17 -5.29
CA CYS A 325 -16.84 -7.72 -4.92
C CYS A 325 -16.94 -8.58 -3.65
N THR A 326 -17.65 -8.12 -2.62
CA THR A 326 -17.91 -8.90 -1.39
C THR A 326 -18.59 -10.22 -1.70
N LYS A 327 -19.59 -10.23 -2.58
CA LYS A 327 -20.24 -11.47 -3.03
C LYS A 327 -19.27 -12.40 -3.79
N ALA A 328 -18.43 -11.84 -4.65
CA ALA A 328 -17.42 -12.63 -5.36
C ALA A 328 -16.36 -13.21 -4.40
N LEU A 329 -16.02 -12.50 -3.32
CA LEU A 329 -15.13 -12.99 -2.29
C LEU A 329 -15.68 -14.22 -1.56
N GLU A 330 -17.01 -14.43 -1.50
CA GLU A 330 -17.61 -15.59 -0.83
C GLU A 330 -17.21 -16.94 -1.43
N SER A 331 -16.80 -16.97 -2.69
CA SER A 331 -16.29 -18.19 -3.35
C SER A 331 -14.81 -18.10 -3.74
N LEU A 332 -14.18 -16.94 -3.62
CA LEU A 332 -12.78 -16.75 -4.01
C LEU A 332 -11.85 -17.31 -2.92
N ARG A 333 -11.07 -18.34 -3.27
CA ARG A 333 -10.14 -19.05 -2.35
C ARG A 333 -10.85 -19.54 -1.09
N SER A 334 -12.05 -20.12 -1.25
CA SER A 334 -12.88 -20.61 -0.13
C SER A 334 -12.25 -21.77 0.66
N GLU A 335 -11.24 -22.42 0.08
CA GLU A 335 -10.44 -23.46 0.69
C GLU A 335 -9.37 -22.94 1.67
N ASP A 336 -9.05 -21.65 1.65
CA ASP A 336 -8.06 -21.05 2.57
C ASP A 336 -8.64 -20.96 4.00
N PRO A 337 -7.93 -21.45 5.04
CA PRO A 337 -8.41 -21.41 6.42
C PRO A 337 -8.78 -20.02 6.94
N PHE A 338 -8.17 -18.96 6.40
CA PHE A 338 -8.40 -17.57 6.80
C PHE A 338 -9.57 -16.91 6.05
N HIS A 339 -10.20 -17.62 5.10
CA HIS A 339 -11.28 -17.07 4.26
C HIS A 339 -12.46 -16.50 5.05
N SER A 340 -12.94 -17.23 6.06
CA SER A 340 -14.05 -16.79 6.91
C SER A 340 -13.73 -15.51 7.68
N THR A 341 -12.50 -15.39 8.18
CA THR A 341 -11.99 -14.19 8.86
C THR A 341 -11.93 -13.00 7.91
N LEU A 342 -11.41 -13.21 6.70
CA LEU A 342 -11.36 -12.17 5.66
C LEU A 342 -12.76 -11.67 5.28
N LEU A 343 -13.74 -12.56 5.13
CA LEU A 343 -15.13 -12.17 4.87
C LEU A 343 -15.73 -11.35 6.03
N ASN A 344 -15.41 -11.73 7.28
CA ASN A 344 -15.85 -10.98 8.46
C ASN A 344 -15.22 -9.58 8.51
N MET A 345 -13.95 -9.42 8.14
CA MET A 345 -13.31 -8.11 8.00
C MET A 345 -14.05 -7.23 6.99
N VAL A 346 -14.38 -7.78 5.82
CA VAL A 346 -15.10 -7.04 4.77
C VAL A 346 -16.51 -6.64 5.20
N ARG A 347 -17.25 -7.55 5.85
CA ARG A 347 -18.65 -7.33 6.26
C ARG A 347 -18.77 -6.38 7.45
N SER A 348 -17.91 -6.53 8.46
CA SER A 348 -17.93 -5.69 9.65
C SER A 348 -17.38 -4.29 9.39
N GLY A 349 -16.49 -4.16 8.40
CA GLY A 349 -15.72 -2.94 8.23
C GLY A 349 -14.58 -2.79 9.23
N ALA A 350 -14.42 -3.77 10.12
CA ALA A 350 -13.39 -3.78 11.15
C ALA A 350 -12.17 -4.53 10.63
N ILE A 351 -11.06 -3.82 10.51
CA ILE A 351 -9.74 -4.40 10.24
C ILE A 351 -9.10 -4.58 11.62
N GLU A 352 -9.41 -5.69 12.29
CA GLU A 352 -8.95 -6.04 13.66
C GLU A 352 -7.84 -7.07 13.69
#